data_AF-A0A800GJE6-F1
#
_entry.id   AF-A0A800GJE6-F1
#
_cell.length_a   1.000
_cell.length_b   1.000
_cell.length_c   1.000
_cell.angle_alpha   90.00
_cell.angle_beta   90.00
_cell.angle_gamma   90.00
#
_symmetry.space_group_name_H-M   'P 1'
#
loop_
_entity.id
_entity.type
_entity.pdbx_description
1 polymer ?
#
loop_
_entity_poly.entity_id
_entity_poly.type
_entity_poly.pdbx_seq_one_letter_code
_entity_poly.pdbx_strand_id
1 'polypeptide(L)' 'MKYLLLIISLSGLSACYQDSDVVFHQAGVYKGQVDLHNVTAADHEALLAARFNQVQTDR' A
#
# COMPACT_ATOMS: atom_id res chain seq x y z
N MET A 1 -2.54 -39.37 -18.85
CA MET A 1 -2.94 -38.84 -17.51
C MET A 1 -1.77 -38.37 -16.65
N LYS A 2 -0.55 -38.93 -16.79
CA LYS A 2 0.63 -38.58 -15.97
C LYS A 2 0.93 -37.07 -15.86
N TYR A 3 0.71 -36.29 -16.94
CA TYR A 3 1.00 -34.86 -16.96
C TYR A 3 -0.21 -33.96 -16.64
N LEU A 4 -1.42 -34.53 -16.56
CA LEU A 4 -2.64 -33.74 -16.33
C LEU A 4 -2.59 -33.07 -14.95
N LEU A 5 -2.07 -33.79 -13.95
CA LEU A 5 -1.96 -33.32 -12.57
C LEU A 5 -0.96 -32.16 -12.45
N LEU A 6 0.14 -32.20 -13.22
CA LEU A 6 1.12 -31.12 -13.31
C LEU A 6 0.55 -29.86 -13.98
N ILE A 7 -0.27 -30.01 -15.01
CA ILE A 7 -0.89 -28.87 -15.70
C ILE A 7 -1.92 -28.18 -14.77
N ILE A 8 -2.71 -28.96 -14.05
CA ILE A 8 -3.71 -28.44 -13.09
C ILE A 8 -3.01 -27.72 -11.92
N SER A 9 -1.93 -28.28 -11.38
CA SER A 9 -1.20 -27.64 -10.27
C SER A 9 -0.53 -26.33 -10.70
N LEU A 10 0.03 -26.28 -11.91
CA LEU A 10 0.67 -25.07 -12.43
C LEU A 10 -0.34 -23.93 -12.65
N SER A 11 -1.56 -24.26 -13.09
CA SER A 11 -2.63 -23.28 -13.35
C SER A 11 -3.19 -22.65 -12.07
N GLY A 12 -3.21 -23.41 -10.96
CA GLY A 12 -3.66 -22.90 -9.66
C GLY A 12 -2.71 -21.85 -9.06
N LEU A 13 -1.40 -21.96 -9.30
CA LEU A 13 -0.39 -21.02 -8.81
C LEU A 13 -0.51 -19.64 -9.47
N SER A 14 -0.91 -19.57 -10.75
CA SER A 14 -1.13 -18.29 -11.45
C SER A 14 -2.43 -17.59 -11.09
N ALA A 15 -3.45 -18.33 -10.62
CA ALA A 15 -4.76 -17.77 -10.31
C ALA A 15 -4.82 -17.07 -8.93
N CYS A 16 -3.86 -17.33 -8.04
CA CYS A 16 -3.79 -16.72 -6.71
C CYS A 16 -3.19 -15.31 -6.70
N TYR A 17 -2.56 -14.86 -7.80
CA TYR A 17 -2.01 -13.51 -7.96
C TYR A 17 -2.95 -12.57 -8.74
N GLN A 18 -4.24 -12.85 -8.71
CA GLN A 18 -5.27 -11.98 -9.28
C GLN A 18 -5.77 -10.97 -8.25
N ASP A 19 -4.92 -10.58 -7.29
CA ASP A 19 -5.18 -9.39 -6.50
C ASP A 19 -4.67 -8.17 -7.27
N SER A 20 -5.61 -7.49 -7.92
CA SER A 20 -5.38 -6.27 -8.68
C SER A 20 -5.04 -5.06 -7.80
N ASP A 21 -5.00 -5.22 -6.47
CA ASP A 21 -4.65 -4.14 -5.55
C ASP A 21 -3.15 -3.90 -5.41
N VAL A 22 -2.32 -4.49 -6.27
CA VAL A 22 -1.00 -3.92 -6.57
C VAL A 22 -1.21 -2.69 -7.45
N VAL A 23 -1.72 -1.62 -6.84
CA VAL A 23 -1.73 -0.30 -7.47
C VAL A 23 -0.27 0.09 -7.66
N PHE A 24 0.21 0.04 -8.90
CA PHE A 24 1.47 0.66 -9.27
C PHE A 24 1.37 2.15 -8.94
N HIS A 25 1.86 2.51 -7.75
CA HIS A 25 1.89 3.88 -7.31
C HIS A 25 2.80 4.65 -8.26
N GLN A 26 2.22 5.61 -8.98
CA GLN A 26 3.03 6.53 -9.76
C GLN A 26 3.91 7.33 -8.80
N ALA A 27 5.21 7.42 -9.10
CA ALA A 27 6.13 8.17 -8.25
C ALA A 27 5.60 9.61 -8.04
N GLY A 28 5.45 10.00 -6.79
CA GLY A 28 4.87 11.30 -6.41
C GLY A 28 3.34 11.34 -6.29
N VAL A 29 2.62 10.25 -6.58
CA VAL A 29 1.16 10.14 -6.39
C VAL A 29 0.88 9.27 -5.17
N TYR A 30 0.66 9.94 -4.03
CA TYR A 30 0.25 9.30 -2.80
C TYR A 30 -1.27 9.13 -2.78
N LYS A 31 -1.76 7.92 -2.45
CA LYS A 31 -3.18 7.73 -2.16
C LYS A 31 -3.51 8.45 -0.85
N GLY A 32 -4.56 9.28 -0.85
CA GLY A 32 -4.99 10.02 0.33
C GLY A 32 -5.54 11.40 -0.05
N GLN A 33 -6.10 12.11 0.93
CA GLN A 33 -6.42 13.52 0.72
C GLN A 33 -5.12 14.33 0.60
N VAL A 34 -5.11 15.29 -0.33
CA VAL A 34 -3.99 16.23 -0.44
C VAL A 34 -3.91 17.00 0.87
N ASP A 35 -2.74 16.99 1.49
CA ASP A 35 -2.47 17.70 2.73
C ASP A 35 -2.33 19.20 2.42
N LEU A 36 -3.47 19.87 2.25
CA LEU A 36 -3.58 21.30 2.00
C LEU A 36 -3.43 22.07 3.31
N HIS A 37 -2.26 21.93 3.91
CA HIS A 37 -1.93 22.58 5.16
C HIS A 37 -1.54 24.02 4.92
N ASN A 38 -2.54 24.90 4.88
CA ASN A 38 -2.35 26.36 4.99
C ASN A 38 -2.09 26.75 6.46
N VAL A 39 -1.09 26.11 7.08
CA VAL A 39 -0.68 26.34 8.46
C VAL A 39 0.71 26.93 8.52
N THR A 40 1.01 27.64 9.60
CA THR A 40 2.36 28.18 9.80
C THR A 40 3.37 27.04 9.96
N ALA A 41 4.65 27.30 9.69
CA ALA A 41 5.69 26.27 9.79
C ALA A 41 5.76 25.61 11.19
N ALA A 42 5.49 26.39 12.24
CA ALA A 42 5.46 25.90 13.62
C ALA A 42 4.28 24.96 13.89
N ASP A 43 3.09 25.30 13.40
CA ASP A 43 1.90 24.46 13.53
C ASP A 43 2.03 23.16 12.73
N HIS A 44 2.69 23.24 11.57
CA HIS A 44 2.99 22.07 10.75
C HIS A 44 3.94 21.10 11.46
N GLU A 45 4.99 21.61 12.12
CA GLU A 45 5.92 20.78 12.91
C GLU A 45 5.21 20.05 14.06
N ALA A 46 4.36 20.76 14.80
CA ALA A 46 3.57 20.17 15.88
C ALA A 46 2.61 19.06 15.38
N LEU A 47 1.98 19.29 14.22
CA LEU A 47 1.09 18.31 13.60
C LEU A 47 1.85 17.06 13.14
N LEU A 48 3.02 17.22 12.54
CA LEU A 48 3.86 16.10 12.11
C LEU A 48 4.35 15.28 13.31
N ALA A 49 4.76 15.94 14.40
CA ALA A 49 5.15 15.26 15.63
C ALA A 49 4.00 14.43 16.23
N ALA A 50 2.77 14.95 16.22
CA ALA A 50 1.58 14.22 16.67
C ALA A 50 1.29 12.99 15.79
N ARG A 51 1.35 13.14 14.45
CA ARG A 51 1.14 12.04 13.50
C ARG A 51 2.22 10.96 13.62
N PHE A 52 3.48 11.34 13.83
CA PHE A 52 4.59 10.39 14.01
C PHE A 52 4.33 9.42 15.17
N ASN A 53 3.78 9.93 16.27
CA ASN A 53 3.46 9.12 17.44
C ASN A 53 2.24 8.20 17.25
N GLN A 54 1.36 8.48 16.28
CA GLN A 54 0.20 7.63 15.95
C GLN A 54 0.59 6.40 15.11
N VAL A 55 1.67 6.49 14.33
CA VAL A 55 2.10 5.39 13.44
C VAL A 55 2.90 4.32 14.20
N GLN A 56 3.44 4.64 15.38
CA GLN A 56 4.27 3.70 16.14
C GLN A 56 3.51 2.75 17.08
N THR A 57 2.17 2.82 17.15
CA THR A 57 1.38 1.94 18.04
C THR A 57 0.98 0.60 17.42
N ASP A 58 1.38 0.30 16.19
CA ASP A 58 1.14 -1.00 15.53
C ASP A 58 2.45 -1.78 15.32
N ARG A 59 3.24 -1.88 16.40
CA ARG A 59 4.43 -2.73 16.47
C ARG A 59 4.26 -3.85 17.47
#